data_AF-A0A7C7W6P4-F1
#
_entry.id   AF-A0A7C7W6P4-F1
#
_cell.length_a   1.000
_cell.length_b   1.000
_cell.length_c   1.000
_cell.angle_alpha   90.00
_cell.angle_beta   90.00
_cell.angle_gamma   90.00
#
_symmetry.space_group_name_H-M   'P 1'
#
loop_
_entity.id
_entity.type
_entity.pdbx_description
1 polymer ?
#
loop_
_entity_poly.entity_id
_entity_poly.type
_entity_poly.pdbx_seq_one_letter_code
_entity_poly.pdbx_strand_id
1 'polypeptide(L)'
;MALVGGDLCRTLGGRGEVVPGGTGSRVVVDIGSVLLDGRLHWFAAHLVARSPIGIGRWWVAANAAHHGSWNLAPRAHPGDGLLDVLDADLRPAAQIAARRRLGRGDHVPHPDIDYRRLPAVQTTFDRPLTVRLDGVVIGRVRNLSVRIEPEALHLTV
;
A
#
# COMPACT_ATOMS: atom_id res chain seq x y z
N MET A 1 -11.16 -15.21 10.78
CA MET A 1 -10.25 -14.30 11.53
C MET A 1 -10.95 -12.95 11.66
N ALA A 2 -10.82 -12.25 12.78
CA ALA A 2 -11.43 -10.94 13.00
C ALA A 2 -10.40 -9.83 12.81
N LEU A 3 -10.71 -8.81 12.01
CA LEU A 3 -9.85 -7.67 11.76
C LEU A 3 -10.33 -6.46 12.57
N VAL A 4 -9.69 -6.21 13.70
CA VAL A 4 -10.10 -5.19 14.69
C VAL A 4 -9.38 -3.85 14.53
N GLY A 5 -8.56 -3.67 13.49
CA GLY A 5 -7.84 -2.42 13.28
C GLY A 5 -6.82 -2.45 12.15
N GLY A 6 -6.10 -1.34 12.00
CA GLY A 6 -5.10 -1.15 10.96
C GLY A 6 -5.67 -0.62 9.64
N ASP A 7 -4.77 -0.42 8.68
CA ASP A 7 -5.05 0.23 7.41
C ASP A 7 -6.09 -0.50 6.56
N LEU A 8 -6.02 -1.83 6.56
CA LEU A 8 -6.97 -2.69 5.87
C LEU A 8 -8.38 -2.57 6.49
N CYS A 9 -8.48 -2.59 7.83
CA CYS A 9 -9.74 -2.44 8.55
C CYS A 9 -10.39 -1.09 8.25
N ARG A 10 -9.61 -0.02 8.31
CA ARG A 10 -10.07 1.33 8.01
C ARG A 10 -10.57 1.46 6.56
N THR A 11 -9.86 0.86 5.61
CA THR A 11 -10.25 0.87 4.19
C THR A 11 -11.58 0.13 3.97
N LEU A 12 -11.81 -0.96 4.70
CA LEU A 12 -13.05 -1.74 4.67
C LEU A 12 -14.20 -1.11 5.49
N GLY A 13 -13.99 0.06 6.08
CA GLY A 13 -14.99 0.75 6.91
C GLY A 13 -15.17 0.18 8.32
N GLY A 14 -14.25 -0.70 8.75
CA GLY A 14 -14.28 -1.31 10.07
C GLY A 14 -14.10 -0.28 11.20
N ARG A 15 -14.82 -0.48 12.29
CA ARG A 15 -14.84 0.43 13.46
C ARG A 15 -13.97 -0.04 14.62
N GLY A 16 -13.31 -1.18 14.46
CA GLY A 16 -12.41 -1.77 15.47
C GLY A 16 -13.10 -2.57 16.57
N GLU A 17 -14.39 -2.87 16.42
CA GLU A 17 -15.17 -3.71 17.32
C GLU A 17 -15.71 -4.91 16.56
N VAL A 18 -15.30 -6.12 16.94
CA VAL A 18 -15.93 -7.35 16.46
C VAL A 18 -16.59 -8.01 17.66
N VAL A 19 -17.91 -7.84 17.77
CA VAL A 19 -18.71 -8.44 18.85
C VAL A 19 -18.85 -9.95 18.58
N PRO A 20 -18.40 -10.84 19.49
CA PRO A 20 -18.64 -12.27 19.36
C PRO A 20 -20.15 -12.56 19.30
N GLY A 21 -20.62 -13.15 18.19
CA GLY A 21 -22.05 -13.36 17.93
C GLY A 21 -22.78 -12.18 17.27
N GLY A 22 -22.09 -11.07 17.02
CA GLY A 22 -22.60 -9.92 16.26
C GLY A 22 -22.50 -10.11 14.73
N THR A 23 -23.23 -9.27 13.99
CA THR A 23 -23.27 -9.24 12.51
C THR A 23 -22.04 -8.53 11.93
N GLY A 24 -20.83 -9.01 12.25
CA GLY A 24 -19.62 -8.57 11.55
C GLY A 24 -19.72 -8.93 10.06
N SER A 25 -19.28 -8.02 9.19
CA SER A 25 -19.38 -8.27 7.74
C SER A 25 -18.28 -9.24 7.32
N ARG A 26 -18.66 -10.34 6.66
CA ARG A 26 -17.68 -11.24 6.05
C ARG A 26 -17.23 -10.64 4.73
N VAL A 27 -15.93 -10.48 4.61
CA VAL A 27 -15.28 -9.97 3.40
C VAL A 27 -14.18 -10.94 2.99
N VAL A 28 -14.02 -11.09 1.68
CA VAL A 28 -12.87 -11.77 1.10
C VAL A 28 -11.94 -10.68 0.59
N VAL A 29 -10.67 -10.77 0.94
CA VAL A 29 -9.68 -9.76 0.57
C VAL A 29 -8.53 -10.38 -0.22
N ASP A 30 -8.07 -9.60 -1.17
CA ASP A 30 -6.88 -9.84 -1.96
C ASP A 30 -5.62 -9.60 -1.11
N ILE A 31 -4.51 -10.24 -1.46
CA ILE A 31 -3.18 -9.97 -0.86
C ILE A 31 -2.14 -9.69 -1.93
N GLY A 32 -1.15 -8.87 -1.60
CA GLY A 32 -0.01 -8.65 -2.48
C GLY A 32 1.06 -9.72 -2.26
N SER A 33 1.53 -10.33 -3.34
CA SER A 33 2.76 -11.12 -3.36
C SER A 33 3.87 -10.32 -4.04
N VAL A 34 5.09 -10.41 -3.53
CA VAL A 34 6.24 -9.69 -4.08
C VAL A 34 7.51 -10.51 -4.06
N LEU A 35 8.23 -10.51 -5.18
CA LEU A 35 9.62 -10.95 -5.26
C LEU A 35 10.52 -9.74 -5.02
N LEU A 36 11.28 -9.75 -3.92
CA LEU A 36 12.27 -8.74 -3.56
C LEU A 36 13.67 -9.30 -3.80
N ASP A 37 14.35 -8.83 -4.86
CA ASP A 37 15.62 -9.39 -5.34
C ASP A 37 15.61 -10.94 -5.38
N GLY A 38 14.49 -11.50 -5.86
CA GLY A 38 14.28 -12.94 -6.02
C GLY A 38 13.70 -13.68 -4.81
N ARG A 39 13.50 -13.02 -3.66
CA ARG A 39 12.90 -13.64 -2.46
C ARG A 39 11.42 -13.31 -2.35
N LEU A 40 10.58 -14.31 -2.15
CA LEU A 40 9.13 -14.14 -2.05
C LEU A 40 8.72 -13.61 -0.66
N HIS A 41 7.88 -12.57 -0.66
CA HIS A 41 7.24 -11.99 0.49
C HIS A 41 5.78 -11.65 0.19
N TRP A 42 5.04 -11.31 1.24
CA TRP A 42 3.61 -11.05 1.20
C TRP A 42 3.28 -9.78 1.98
N PHE A 43 2.24 -9.07 1.56
CA PHE A 43 1.69 -7.92 2.27
C PHE A 43 0.17 -7.84 2.09
N ALA A 44 -0.53 -7.36 3.11
CA ALA A 44 -1.97 -7.21 3.10
C ALA A 44 -2.42 -5.81 2.66
N ALA A 45 -1.70 -4.77 3.06
CA ALA A 45 -2.10 -3.38 2.85
C ALA A 45 -1.15 -2.62 1.92
N HIS A 46 0.16 -2.57 2.23
CA HIS A 46 1.11 -1.77 1.44
C HIS A 46 2.49 -2.39 1.32
N LEU A 47 3.07 -2.20 0.14
CA LEU A 47 4.51 -2.17 -0.06
C LEU A 47 4.94 -0.71 -0.24
N VAL A 48 5.91 -0.26 0.55
CA VAL A 48 6.53 1.06 0.42
C VAL A 48 8.04 0.92 0.22
N ALA A 49 8.54 1.32 -0.94
CA ALA A 49 9.97 1.43 -1.23
C ALA A 49 10.38 2.90 -1.26
N ARG A 50 11.31 3.30 -0.39
CA ARG A 50 11.74 4.71 -0.31
C ARG A 50 13.21 4.87 0.05
N SER A 51 13.73 6.07 -0.22
CA SER A 51 15.05 6.50 0.25
C SER A 51 15.18 6.35 1.78
N PRO A 52 16.33 5.87 2.31
CA PRO A 52 16.54 5.69 3.75
C PRO A 52 16.40 6.99 4.56
N ILE A 53 16.83 8.11 3.98
CA ILE A 53 16.73 9.45 4.60
C ILE A 53 15.34 10.08 4.43
N GLY A 54 14.37 9.35 3.84
CA GLY A 54 12.99 9.80 3.67
C GLY A 54 12.76 10.82 2.56
N ILE A 55 13.82 11.35 1.95
CA ILE A 55 13.81 12.36 0.87
C ILE A 55 14.09 11.72 -0.49
N GLY A 56 13.40 12.18 -1.54
CA GLY A 56 13.53 11.71 -2.92
C GLY A 56 12.46 10.67 -3.27
N ARG A 57 12.82 9.66 -4.06
CA ARG A 57 11.90 8.63 -4.56
C ARG A 57 11.10 7.91 -3.48
N TRP A 58 9.79 7.85 -3.72
CA TRP A 58 8.79 7.05 -3.03
C TRP A 58 8.05 6.23 -4.09
N TRP A 59 8.10 4.92 -3.92
CA TRP A 59 7.37 3.96 -4.73
C TRP A 59 6.46 3.16 -3.82
N VAL A 60 5.18 3.08 -4.15
CA VAL A 60 4.15 2.42 -3.33
C VAL A 60 3.34 1.50 -4.21
N ALA A 61 3.07 0.29 -3.74
CA ALA A 61 1.95 -0.53 -4.20
C ALA A 61 0.95 -0.65 -3.05
N ALA A 62 -0.26 -0.16 -3.27
CA ALA A 62 -1.32 -0.10 -2.26
C ALA A 62 -2.48 -1.03 -2.64
N ASN A 63 -2.79 -1.95 -1.71
CA ASN A 63 -4.01 -2.75 -1.70
C ASN A 63 -5.10 -2.09 -0.82
N ALA A 64 -4.68 -1.25 0.13
CA ALA A 64 -5.55 -0.51 1.03
C ALA A 64 -5.38 1.00 0.85
N ALA A 65 -6.47 1.77 0.97
CA ALA A 65 -6.47 3.21 0.72
C ALA A 65 -5.71 4.02 1.77
N HIS A 66 -5.82 3.62 3.03
CA HIS A 66 -5.25 4.36 4.15
C HIS A 66 -3.86 3.86 4.52
N HIS A 67 -2.95 4.75 4.91
CA HIS A 67 -1.68 4.39 5.54
C HIS A 67 -1.49 5.23 6.81
N GLY A 68 -1.80 4.67 7.97
CA GLY A 68 -1.94 5.41 9.21
C GLY A 68 -3.01 6.50 9.08
N SER A 69 -2.62 7.77 9.30
CA SER A 69 -3.53 8.91 9.16
C SER A 69 -3.75 9.37 7.72
N TRP A 70 -2.97 8.87 6.77
CA TRP A 70 -3.02 9.31 5.37
C TRP A 70 -4.09 8.57 4.57
N ASN A 71 -4.70 9.26 3.61
CA ASN A 71 -5.44 8.66 2.51
C ASN A 71 -4.47 8.51 1.32
N LEU A 72 -3.60 7.51 1.42
CA LEU A 72 -2.44 7.32 0.56
C LEU A 72 -2.81 6.93 -0.88
N ALA A 73 -3.83 6.08 -1.04
CA ALA A 73 -4.30 5.63 -2.34
C ALA A 73 -5.82 5.63 -2.33
N PRO A 74 -6.48 6.77 -2.55
CA PRO A 74 -7.93 6.93 -2.30
C PRO A 74 -8.84 5.97 -3.06
N ARG A 75 -8.33 5.30 -4.11
CA ARG A 75 -9.07 4.34 -4.93
C ARG A 75 -8.69 2.89 -4.66
N ALA A 76 -7.67 2.63 -3.85
CA ALA A 76 -7.24 1.27 -3.53
C ALA A 76 -8.32 0.55 -2.72
N HIS A 77 -8.67 -0.66 -3.15
CA HIS A 77 -9.64 -1.49 -2.49
C HIS A 77 -9.15 -2.93 -2.45
N PRO A 78 -9.14 -3.61 -1.29
CA PRO A 78 -8.50 -4.91 -1.15
C PRO A 78 -9.36 -6.07 -1.67
N GLY A 79 -10.13 -5.85 -2.72
CA GLY A 79 -11.07 -6.84 -3.27
C GLY A 79 -11.50 -6.51 -4.70
N ASP A 80 -10.72 -5.67 -5.39
CA ASP A 80 -10.99 -5.31 -6.78
C ASP A 80 -9.95 -5.89 -7.76
N GLY A 81 -9.03 -6.72 -7.27
CA GLY A 81 -7.99 -7.37 -8.06
C GLY A 81 -6.94 -6.40 -8.60
N LEU A 82 -6.78 -5.22 -8.02
CA LEU A 82 -5.84 -4.20 -8.50
C LEU A 82 -4.93 -3.68 -7.39
N LEU A 83 -3.73 -3.29 -7.78
CA LEU A 83 -2.84 -2.46 -6.97
C LEU A 83 -2.88 -1.03 -7.48
N ASP A 84 -3.05 -0.10 -6.55
CA ASP A 84 -2.80 1.31 -6.78
C ASP A 84 -1.30 1.58 -6.62
N VAL A 85 -0.61 1.81 -7.73
CA VAL A 85 0.84 2.02 -7.77
C VAL A 85 1.13 3.51 -7.91
N LEU A 86 1.89 4.06 -6.95
CA LEU A 86 2.35 5.45 -6.93
C LEU A 86 3.87 5.45 -7.07
N ASP A 87 4.40 6.22 -8.02
CA ASP A 87 5.84 6.43 -8.19
C ASP A 87 6.14 7.92 -8.29
N ALA A 88 6.86 8.44 -7.31
CA ALA A 88 7.15 9.86 -7.18
C ALA A 88 8.62 10.07 -6.83
N ASP A 89 9.38 10.75 -7.68
CA ASP A 89 10.74 11.20 -7.37
C ASP A 89 10.78 12.71 -7.23
N LEU A 90 10.44 13.16 -6.02
CA LEU A 90 10.22 14.56 -5.73
C LEU A 90 11.44 15.22 -5.09
N ARG A 91 11.70 16.47 -5.50
CA ARG A 91 12.60 17.36 -4.76
C ARG A 91 12.02 17.63 -3.35
N PRO A 92 12.86 17.93 -2.34
CA PRO A 92 12.41 18.06 -0.95
C PRO A 92 11.20 18.98 -0.75
N ALA A 93 11.19 20.16 -1.38
CA ALA A 93 10.09 21.12 -1.27
C ALA A 93 8.77 20.59 -1.84
N ALA A 94 8.81 19.97 -3.03
CA ALA A 94 7.63 19.34 -3.65
C ALA A 94 7.12 18.15 -2.82
N GLN A 95 8.03 17.40 -2.21
CA GLN A 95 7.68 16.30 -1.33
C GLN A 95 6.94 16.77 -0.07
N ILE A 96 7.35 17.90 0.52
CA ILE A 96 6.63 18.51 1.65
C ILE A 96 5.23 18.94 1.23
N ALA A 97 5.09 19.56 0.05
CA ALA A 97 3.79 19.98 -0.47
C ALA A 97 2.85 18.77 -0.71
N ALA A 98 3.36 17.69 -1.31
CA ALA A 98 2.62 16.45 -1.51
C ALA A 98 2.18 15.83 -0.17
N ARG A 99 3.08 15.77 0.82
CA ARG A 99 2.76 15.24 2.17
C ARG A 99 1.62 15.98 2.85
N ARG A 100 1.52 17.30 2.68
CA ARG A 100 0.42 18.11 3.25
C ARG A 100 -0.95 17.76 2.67
N ARG A 101 -0.99 17.16 1.47
CA ARG A 101 -2.23 16.77 0.77
C ARG A 101 -2.63 15.32 1.01
N LEU A 102 -1.72 14.47 1.53
CA LEU A 102 -1.98 13.06 1.84
C LEU A 102 -3.17 12.84 2.78
N GLY A 103 -3.41 13.76 3.73
CA GLY A 103 -4.53 13.64 4.66
C GLY A 103 -5.90 13.67 3.98
N ARG A 104 -6.04 14.41 2.87
CA ARG A 104 -7.30 14.52 2.10
C ARG A 104 -7.39 13.54 0.94
N GLY A 105 -6.25 13.03 0.46
CA GLY A 105 -6.18 12.23 -0.75
C GLY A 105 -5.93 13.06 -2.02
N ASP A 106 -6.00 14.39 -1.94
CA ASP A 106 -5.84 15.33 -3.09
C ASP A 106 -4.38 15.49 -3.58
N HIS A 107 -3.51 14.56 -3.23
CA HIS A 107 -2.15 14.50 -3.74
C HIS A 107 -2.08 13.81 -5.11
N VAL A 108 -3.15 13.14 -5.54
CA VAL A 108 -3.32 12.56 -6.88
C VAL A 108 -4.61 13.15 -7.48
N PRO A 109 -4.61 13.65 -8.73
CA PRO A 109 -3.49 13.70 -9.67
C PRO A 109 -2.50 14.84 -9.37
N HIS A 110 -1.19 14.53 -9.40
CA HIS A 110 -0.10 15.50 -9.35
C HIS A 110 0.88 15.19 -10.48
N PRO A 111 1.38 16.19 -11.25
CA PRO A 111 2.18 15.95 -12.45
C PRO A 111 3.47 15.15 -12.16
N ASP A 112 4.03 15.30 -10.97
CA ASP A 112 5.26 14.61 -10.56
C ASP A 112 5.01 13.26 -9.83
N ILE A 113 3.79 12.73 -9.88
CA ILE A 113 3.43 11.42 -9.32
C ILE A 113 2.82 10.58 -10.43
N ASP A 114 3.55 9.57 -10.89
CA ASP A 114 2.97 8.54 -11.74
C ASP A 114 2.02 7.69 -10.90
N TYR A 115 0.79 7.54 -11.38
CA TYR A 115 -0.26 6.77 -10.72
C TYR A 115 -0.87 5.81 -11.72
N ARG A 116 -0.81 4.51 -11.39
CA ARG A 116 -1.35 3.44 -12.22
C ARG A 116 -2.15 2.46 -11.36
N ARG A 117 -3.18 1.86 -11.97
CA ARG A 117 -3.95 0.77 -11.36
C ARG A 117 -3.77 -0.48 -12.20
N LEU A 118 -3.20 -1.52 -11.63
CA LEU A 118 -2.83 -2.74 -12.37
C LEU A 118 -2.71 -3.94 -11.43
N PRO A 119 -3.00 -5.16 -11.90
CA PRO A 119 -2.93 -6.36 -11.06
C PRO A 119 -1.48 -6.80 -10.77
N ALA A 120 -0.51 -6.38 -11.56
CA ALA A 120 0.90 -6.73 -11.40
C ALA A 120 1.83 -5.67 -11.99
N VAL A 121 2.99 -5.49 -11.38
CA VAL A 121 4.02 -4.52 -11.82
C VAL A 121 5.41 -5.02 -11.48
N GLN A 122 6.37 -4.80 -12.38
CA GLN A 122 7.79 -4.99 -12.12
C GLN A 122 8.51 -3.65 -12.18
N THR A 123 9.41 -3.43 -11.24
CA THR A 123 10.21 -2.20 -11.15
C THR A 123 11.64 -2.54 -10.77
N THR A 124 12.58 -1.90 -11.46
CA THR A 124 14.00 -1.86 -11.07
C THR A 124 14.37 -0.42 -10.74
N PHE A 125 14.99 -0.22 -9.59
CA PHE A 125 15.47 1.09 -9.15
C PHE A 125 16.94 1.30 -9.53
N ASP A 126 17.31 2.54 -9.85
CA ASP A 126 18.72 2.88 -10.13
C ASP A 126 19.63 2.67 -8.92
N ARG A 127 19.08 2.86 -7.72
CA ARG A 127 19.74 2.64 -6.42
C ARG A 127 18.83 1.84 -5.49
N PRO A 128 19.39 0.97 -4.61
CA PRO A 128 18.57 0.20 -3.69
C PRO A 128 17.80 1.09 -2.71
N LEU A 129 16.49 0.86 -2.62
CA LEU A 129 15.56 1.55 -1.71
C LEU A 129 15.22 0.68 -0.51
N THR A 130 14.93 1.29 0.64
CA THR A 130 14.43 0.58 1.81
C THR A 130 12.98 0.20 1.58
N VAL A 131 12.68 -1.10 1.59
CA VAL A 131 11.33 -1.66 1.45
C VAL A 131 10.73 -1.94 2.81
N ARG A 132 9.46 -1.55 2.95
CA ARG A 132 8.58 -1.90 4.05
C ARG A 132 7.36 -2.61 3.50
N LEU A 133 6.97 -3.70 4.15
CA LEU A 133 5.72 -4.42 3.91
C LEU A 133 4.84 -4.26 5.15
N ASP A 134 3.66 -3.68 5.00
CA ASP A 134 2.73 -3.39 6.10
C ASP A 134 3.40 -2.70 7.31
N GLY A 135 4.34 -1.79 7.01
CA GLY A 135 5.11 -1.04 8.00
C GLY A 135 6.37 -1.74 8.53
N VAL A 136 6.54 -3.04 8.30
CA VAL A 136 7.72 -3.83 8.70
C VAL A 136 8.85 -3.64 7.70
N VAL A 137 10.04 -3.25 8.19
CA VAL A 137 11.24 -3.10 7.34
C VAL A 137 11.74 -4.49 6.92
N ILE A 138 11.84 -4.74 5.62
CA ILE A 138 12.36 -6.00 5.08
C ILE A 138 13.84 -5.88 4.74
N GLY A 139 14.24 -4.77 4.12
CA GLY A 139 15.63 -4.56 3.71
C GLY A 139 15.76 -3.55 2.59
N ARG A 140 16.97 -3.45 2.03
CA ARG A 140 17.24 -2.62 0.84
C ARG A 140 17.20 -3.50 -0.39
N VAL A 141 16.41 -3.10 -1.39
CA VAL A 141 16.22 -3.91 -2.60
C VAL A 141 16.39 -3.05 -3.85
N ARG A 142 16.81 -3.67 -4.95
CA ARG A 142 16.92 -3.01 -6.24
C ARG A 142 15.79 -3.39 -7.19
N ASN A 143 15.36 -4.65 -7.16
CA ASN A 143 14.34 -5.19 -8.04
C ASN A 143 13.14 -5.67 -7.24
N LEU A 144 11.95 -5.32 -7.72
CA LEU A 144 10.71 -5.88 -7.23
C LEU A 144 9.80 -6.31 -8.39
N SER A 145 9.11 -7.42 -8.19
CA SER A 145 7.98 -7.85 -9.01
C SER A 145 6.81 -8.14 -8.09
N VAL A 146 5.74 -7.37 -8.23
CA VAL A 146 4.57 -7.40 -7.36
C VAL A 146 3.37 -7.86 -8.16
N ARG A 147 2.52 -8.69 -7.57
CA ARG A 147 1.21 -9.04 -8.12
C ARG A 147 0.18 -9.17 -7.01
N ILE A 148 -1.08 -9.02 -7.39
CA ILE A 148 -2.20 -9.34 -6.54
C ILE A 148 -2.46 -10.86 -6.59
N GLU A 149 -2.74 -11.45 -5.44
CA GLU A 149 -3.44 -12.73 -5.33
C GLU A 149 -4.89 -12.46 -4.93
N PRO A 150 -5.84 -12.66 -5.84
CA PRO A 150 -7.24 -12.36 -5.56
C PRO A 150 -7.82 -13.35 -4.54
N GLU A 151 -8.78 -12.88 -3.76
CA GLU A 151 -9.61 -13.70 -2.87
C GLU A 151 -8.85 -14.55 -1.84
N ALA A 152 -7.66 -14.10 -1.42
CA ALA A 152 -6.73 -14.94 -0.67
C ALA A 152 -7.05 -15.07 0.83
N LEU A 153 -7.76 -14.12 1.44
CA LEU A 153 -8.04 -14.12 2.88
C LEU A 153 -9.52 -13.87 3.19
N HIS A 154 -10.11 -14.71 4.06
CA HIS A 154 -11.48 -14.57 4.52
C HIS A 154 -11.51 -13.91 5.91
N LEU A 155 -12.04 -12.70 5.98
CA LEU A 155 -12.01 -11.86 7.18
C LEU A 155 -13.42 -11.52 7.65
N THR A 156 -13.54 -11.26 8.95
CA THR A 156 -14.69 -10.58 9.55
C THR A 156 -14.23 -9.19 9.99
N VAL A 157 -14.93 -8.15 9.53
CA VAL A 157 -14.66 -6.73 9.83
C VAL A 157 -15.86 -6.12 10.55
#